data_AF-A0A2D9RBM1-F1
#
_entry.id   AF-A0A2D9RBM1-F1
#
_cell.length_a   1.000
_cell.length_b   1.000
_cell.length_c   1.000
_cell.angle_alpha   90.00
_cell.angle_beta   90.00
_cell.angle_gamma   90.00
#
_symmetry.space_group_name_H-M   'P 1'
#
loop_
_entity.id
_entity.type
_entity.pdbx_description
1 polymer ?
#
loop_
_entity_poly.entity_id
_entity_poly.type
_entity_poly.pdbx_seq_one_letter_code
_entity_poly.pdbx_strand_id
1 'polypeptide(L)'
;MKALNLIVHAVMVLFLTIISQLGGIAWLAARFLPKHRFSGFLAFYVVLSAGAVFIAPMTGRVPLACIASESDAATSPFFCALNRQYVTPDLKAVLTDLSKDMQTAHPDTQIRVLDAGFPFLSGFPLLPHLSHDDGKKADIALFYRNARGAYLPGRTRSPIGYFAFEQGPTECESRPMSLRWDLDALQPIWADWTLDESRTRHALELLSSDPRIDRLFLEPHLKDRMDITSSKVRFQGCRAARHDDHIHIQVR
;
A
#
# COMPACT_ATOMS: atom_id res chain seq x y z
N MET A 1 -6.28 38.43 -11.40
CA MET A 1 -7.10 37.35 -11.99
C MET A 1 -6.29 36.34 -12.81
N LYS A 2 -5.55 36.74 -13.86
CA LYS A 2 -4.76 35.78 -14.68
C LYS A 2 -3.65 35.05 -13.89
N ALA A 3 -2.91 35.78 -13.04
CA ALA A 3 -1.86 35.19 -12.19
C ALA A 3 -2.43 34.18 -11.17
N LEU A 4 -3.58 34.48 -10.56
CA LEU A 4 -4.25 33.58 -9.62
C LEU A 4 -4.66 32.26 -10.30
N ASN A 5 -5.17 32.31 -11.53
CA ASN A 5 -5.52 31.10 -12.28
C ASN A 5 -4.28 30.25 -12.63
N LEU A 6 -3.14 30.88 -12.91
CA LEU A 6 -1.89 30.16 -13.16
C LEU A 6 -1.41 29.43 -11.89
N ILE A 7 -1.46 30.08 -10.73
CA ILE A 7 -1.09 29.49 -9.45
C ILE A 7 -1.98 28.28 -9.15
N VAL A 8 -3.30 28.41 -9.31
CA VAL A 8 -4.24 27.29 -9.09
C VAL A 8 -3.90 26.10 -9.99
N HIS A 9 -3.61 26.33 -11.27
CA HIS A 9 -3.21 25.23 -12.16
C HIS A 9 -1.87 24.61 -11.78
N ALA A 10 -0.88 25.40 -11.38
CA ALA A 10 0.41 24.90 -10.93
C ALA A 10 0.27 24.02 -9.67
N VAL A 11 -0.53 24.46 -8.70
CA VAL A 11 -0.83 23.67 -7.48
C VAL A 11 -1.55 22.37 -7.85
N MET A 12 -2.53 22.41 -8.75
CA MET A 12 -3.23 21.20 -9.20
C MET A 12 -2.32 20.22 -9.91
N VAL A 13 -1.42 20.69 -10.78
CA VAL A 13 -0.42 19.83 -11.44
C VAL A 13 0.47 19.16 -10.39
N LEU A 14 1.02 19.94 -9.46
CA LEU A 14 1.89 19.42 -8.42
C LEU A 14 1.17 18.40 -7.55
N PHE A 15 -0.03 18.74 -7.06
CA PHE A 15 -0.83 17.85 -6.22
C PHE A 15 -1.15 16.53 -6.94
N LEU A 16 -1.66 16.59 -8.17
CA LEU A 16 -2.01 15.41 -8.95
C LEU A 16 -0.79 14.55 -9.28
N THR A 17 0.36 15.17 -9.56
CA THR A 17 1.64 14.45 -9.77
C THR A 17 2.14 13.79 -8.49
N ILE A 18 2.03 14.44 -7.33
CA ILE A 18 2.44 13.84 -6.05
C ILE A 18 1.59 12.63 -5.69
N ILE A 19 0.27 12.69 -5.89
CA ILE A 19 -0.62 11.58 -5.49
C ILE A 19 -0.61 10.42 -6.49
N SER A 20 -0.35 10.68 -7.78
CA SER A 20 -0.56 9.67 -8.85
C SER A 20 0.57 9.52 -9.87
N GLN A 21 1.63 10.33 -9.79
CA GLN A 21 2.69 10.52 -10.81
C GLN A 21 2.21 11.05 -12.17
N LEU A 22 1.09 10.56 -12.71
CA LEU A 22 0.60 10.84 -14.06
C LEU A 22 -0.47 11.94 -14.11
N GLY A 23 -1.14 12.22 -12.98
CA GLY A 23 -2.28 13.13 -12.93
C GLY A 23 -1.97 14.57 -13.35
N GLY A 24 -0.77 15.09 -13.05
CA GLY A 24 -0.38 16.43 -13.50
C GLY A 24 -0.21 16.53 -15.01
N ILE A 25 0.31 15.48 -15.66
CA ILE A 25 0.40 15.39 -17.12
C ILE A 25 -1.00 15.36 -17.73
N ALA A 26 -1.88 14.51 -17.21
CA ALA A 26 -3.28 14.46 -17.64
C ALA A 26 -3.99 15.82 -17.50
N TRP A 27 -3.74 16.53 -16.39
CA TRP A 27 -4.31 17.83 -16.13
C TRP A 27 -3.86 18.90 -17.13
N LEU A 28 -2.56 18.94 -17.45
CA LEU A 28 -1.99 19.83 -18.45
C LEU A 28 -2.54 19.52 -19.85
N ALA A 29 -2.54 18.24 -20.25
CA ALA A 29 -3.07 17.80 -21.54
C ALA A 29 -4.52 18.25 -21.74
N ALA A 30 -5.35 18.11 -20.70
CA ALA A 30 -6.74 18.52 -20.73
C ALA A 30 -6.96 20.04 -20.84
N ARG A 31 -5.93 20.88 -20.66
CA ARG A 31 -6.05 22.33 -20.86
C ARG A 31 -6.00 22.75 -22.32
N PHE A 32 -5.46 21.91 -23.21
CA PHE A 32 -5.48 22.14 -24.65
C PHE A 32 -6.87 21.91 -25.26
N LEU A 33 -7.79 21.29 -24.53
CA LEU A 33 -9.17 21.09 -25.00
C LEU A 33 -10.00 22.38 -24.80
N PRO A 34 -10.60 22.93 -25.88
CA PRO A 34 -11.37 24.17 -25.80
C PRO A 34 -12.69 24.00 -25.05
N LYS A 35 -13.29 22.81 -25.12
CA LYS A 35 -14.48 22.38 -24.37
C LYS A 35 -14.16 21.06 -23.67
N HIS A 36 -14.92 20.69 -22.64
CA HIS A 36 -14.81 19.38 -21.97
C HIS A 36 -13.51 19.12 -21.19
N ARG A 37 -12.92 20.15 -20.57
CA ARG A 37 -11.64 20.04 -19.84
C ARG A 37 -11.64 19.00 -18.71
N PHE A 38 -12.78 18.75 -18.07
CA PHE A 38 -12.87 17.76 -16.99
C PHE A 38 -12.94 16.32 -17.53
N SER A 39 -13.86 16.03 -18.46
CA SER A 39 -13.91 14.71 -19.09
C SER A 39 -12.66 14.41 -19.92
N GLY A 40 -12.05 15.43 -20.52
CA GLY A 40 -10.73 15.32 -21.15
C GLY A 40 -9.63 14.93 -20.17
N PHE A 41 -9.61 15.50 -18.96
CA PHE A 41 -8.69 15.08 -17.90
C PHE A 41 -8.89 13.61 -17.54
N LEU A 42 -10.13 13.17 -17.32
CA LEU A 42 -10.43 11.77 -17.02
C LEU A 42 -9.98 10.84 -18.16
N ALA A 43 -10.26 11.21 -19.42
CA ALA A 43 -9.85 10.43 -20.59
C ALA A 43 -8.32 10.34 -20.70
N PHE A 44 -7.60 11.46 -20.59
CA PHE A 44 -6.14 11.45 -20.60
C PHE A 44 -5.56 10.65 -19.43
N TYR A 45 -6.12 10.77 -18.24
CA TYR A 45 -5.67 10.02 -17.07
C TYR A 45 -5.83 8.51 -17.26
N VAL A 46 -6.98 8.07 -17.78
CA VAL A 46 -7.22 6.65 -18.10
C VAL A 46 -6.25 6.15 -19.17
N VAL A 47 -6.05 6.91 -20.26
CA VAL A 47 -5.11 6.55 -21.33
C VAL A 47 -3.67 6.46 -20.81
N LEU A 48 -3.23 7.42 -20.00
CA LEU A 48 -1.89 7.41 -19.40
C LEU A 48 -1.72 6.23 -18.43
N SER A 49 -2.73 5.96 -17.59
CA SER A 49 -2.70 4.85 -16.64
C SER A 49 -2.66 3.50 -17.36
N ALA A 50 -3.48 3.33 -18.41
CA ALA A 50 -3.47 2.13 -19.25
C ALA A 50 -2.14 1.98 -20.00
N GLY A 51 -1.59 3.07 -20.54
CA GLY A 51 -0.27 3.06 -21.17
C GLY A 51 0.85 2.68 -20.20
N ALA A 52 0.78 3.13 -18.95
CA ALA A 52 1.77 2.83 -17.93
C ALA A 52 1.88 1.32 -17.63
N VAL A 53 0.78 0.57 -17.69
CA VAL A 53 0.78 -0.90 -17.55
C VAL A 53 1.72 -1.57 -18.56
N PHE A 54 1.79 -1.06 -19.79
CA PHE A 54 2.61 -1.61 -20.88
C PHE A 54 4.02 -1.02 -20.94
N ILE A 55 4.19 0.23 -20.53
CA ILE A 55 5.48 0.94 -20.63
C ILE A 55 6.35 0.73 -19.39
N ALA A 56 5.77 0.69 -18.19
CA ALA A 56 6.51 0.52 -16.94
C ALA A 56 7.45 -0.70 -16.92
N PRO A 57 7.07 -1.87 -17.51
CA PRO A 57 7.95 -3.04 -17.56
C PRO A 57 9.29 -2.78 -18.27
N MET A 58 9.30 -1.90 -19.27
CA MET A 58 10.52 -1.50 -19.98
C MET A 58 11.50 -0.72 -19.10
N THR A 59 11.02 -0.20 -17.96
CA THR A 59 11.78 0.59 -16.99
C THR A 59 12.01 -0.14 -15.67
N GLY A 60 11.75 -1.46 -15.62
CA GLY A 60 11.99 -2.30 -14.44
C GLY A 60 10.83 -2.35 -13.44
N ARG A 61 9.64 -1.88 -13.83
CA ARG A 61 8.42 -1.86 -13.00
C ARG A 61 7.33 -2.72 -13.60
N VAL A 62 6.73 -3.60 -12.84
CA VAL A 62 5.58 -4.40 -13.27
C VAL A 62 4.35 -4.06 -12.43
N PRO A 63 3.16 -3.98 -13.04
CA PRO A 63 1.93 -3.77 -12.28
C PRO A 63 1.53 -5.05 -11.55
N LEU A 64 1.06 -4.86 -10.32
CA LEU A 64 0.26 -5.84 -9.58
C LEU A 64 -1.19 -5.84 -10.09
N ALA A 65 -1.92 -6.92 -9.82
CA ALA A 65 -3.33 -7.03 -10.20
C ALA A 65 -4.19 -6.02 -9.40
N CYS A 66 -5.14 -5.36 -10.05
CA CYS A 66 -6.09 -4.45 -9.39
C CYS A 66 -7.39 -5.14 -8.97
N ILE A 67 -7.63 -6.35 -9.46
CA ILE A 67 -8.79 -7.17 -9.16
C ILE A 67 -8.26 -8.46 -8.56
N ALA A 68 -8.84 -8.88 -7.44
CA ALA A 68 -8.48 -10.13 -6.79
C ALA A 68 -8.83 -11.31 -7.71
N SER A 69 -7.85 -12.15 -7.97
CA SER A 69 -8.06 -13.52 -8.44
C SER A 69 -7.86 -14.46 -7.25
N GLU A 70 -8.24 -15.72 -7.39
CA GLU A 70 -8.02 -16.69 -6.32
C GLU A 70 -6.52 -16.80 -6.00
N SER A 71 -5.63 -16.80 -7.00
CA SER A 71 -4.21 -17.07 -6.83
C SER A 71 -3.29 -15.84 -6.71
N ASP A 72 -3.77 -14.63 -7.02
CA ASP A 72 -2.89 -13.45 -7.07
C ASP A 72 -3.10 -12.47 -5.91
N ALA A 73 -1.98 -11.94 -5.41
CA ALA A 73 -2.01 -10.75 -4.58
C ALA A 73 -2.57 -9.57 -5.38
N ALA A 74 -3.66 -8.99 -4.88
CA ALA A 74 -4.33 -7.87 -5.55
C ALA A 74 -4.17 -6.58 -4.76
N THR A 75 -3.88 -5.50 -5.47
CA THR A 75 -3.78 -4.16 -4.93
C THR A 75 -5.17 -3.60 -4.64
N SER A 76 -5.29 -2.79 -3.60
CA SER A 76 -6.52 -2.06 -3.29
C SER A 76 -6.95 -1.18 -4.49
N PRO A 77 -8.25 -1.13 -4.83
CA PRO A 77 -8.75 -0.29 -5.91
C PRO A 77 -8.35 1.19 -5.77
N PHE A 78 -8.23 1.68 -4.54
CA PHE A 78 -7.81 3.05 -4.26
C PHE A 78 -6.38 3.32 -4.78
N PHE A 79 -5.42 2.47 -4.43
CA PHE A 79 -4.03 2.63 -4.85
C PHE A 79 -3.84 2.33 -6.35
N CYS A 80 -4.63 1.42 -6.92
CA CYS A 80 -4.68 1.23 -8.37
C CYS A 80 -5.17 2.48 -9.11
N ALA A 81 -6.23 3.13 -8.62
CA ALA A 81 -6.74 4.36 -9.22
C ALA A 81 -5.71 5.50 -9.16
N LEU A 82 -4.76 5.44 -8.23
CA LEU A 82 -3.65 6.38 -8.08
C LEU A 82 -2.35 5.93 -8.79
N ASN A 83 -2.36 4.85 -9.58
CA ASN A 83 -1.15 4.31 -10.20
C ASN A 83 -0.04 3.96 -9.19
N ARG A 84 -0.40 3.44 -8.01
CA ARG A 84 0.52 3.08 -6.92
C ARG A 84 0.74 1.57 -6.76
N GLN A 85 0.39 0.78 -7.78
CA GLN A 85 0.44 -0.68 -7.79
C GLN A 85 1.70 -1.29 -8.45
N TYR A 86 2.74 -0.49 -8.68
CA TYR A 86 3.89 -0.92 -9.48
C TYR A 86 5.08 -1.32 -8.59
N VAL A 87 5.64 -2.49 -8.87
CA VAL A 87 6.75 -3.09 -8.11
C VAL A 87 7.85 -3.59 -9.04
N THR A 88 8.97 -4.02 -8.49
CA THR A 88 9.96 -4.80 -9.25
C THR A 88 9.44 -6.22 -9.56
N PRO A 89 9.95 -6.88 -10.62
CA PRO A 89 9.60 -8.27 -10.91
C PRO A 89 9.84 -9.21 -9.72
N ASP A 90 10.93 -9.00 -8.96
CA ASP A 90 11.27 -9.83 -7.80
C ASP A 90 10.23 -9.72 -6.69
N LEU A 91 9.78 -8.49 -6.37
CA LEU A 91 8.73 -8.29 -5.37
C LEU A 91 7.39 -8.86 -5.85
N LYS A 92 7.07 -8.75 -7.14
CA LYS A 92 5.88 -9.41 -7.70
C LYS A 92 5.95 -10.93 -7.53
N ALA A 93 7.10 -11.54 -7.81
CA ALA A 93 7.30 -12.98 -7.64
C ALA A 93 7.12 -13.40 -6.17
N VAL A 94 7.70 -12.67 -5.22
CA VAL A 94 7.51 -12.91 -3.77
C VAL A 94 6.04 -12.83 -3.38
N LEU A 95 5.30 -11.83 -3.85
CA LEU A 95 3.88 -11.67 -3.54
C LEU A 95 3.01 -12.80 -4.15
N THR A 96 3.34 -13.26 -5.36
CA THR A 96 2.67 -14.40 -6.00
C THR A 96 2.94 -15.69 -5.24
N ASP A 97 4.19 -15.94 -4.86
CA ASP A 97 4.57 -17.14 -4.10
C ASP A 97 3.90 -17.13 -2.71
N LEU A 98 3.91 -15.99 -2.01
CA LEU A 98 3.20 -15.82 -0.74
C LEU A 98 1.70 -16.14 -0.89
N SER A 99 1.05 -15.62 -1.94
CA SER A 99 -0.38 -15.86 -2.18
C SER A 99 -0.70 -17.34 -2.36
N LYS A 100 0.14 -18.06 -3.12
CA LYS A 100 -0.01 -19.50 -3.36
C LYS A 100 0.22 -20.33 -2.09
N ASP A 101 1.29 -20.03 -1.36
CA ASP A 101 1.64 -20.77 -0.15
C ASP A 101 0.59 -20.53 0.96
N MET A 102 0.12 -19.29 1.09
CA MET A 102 -0.96 -18.95 2.02
C MET A 102 -2.27 -19.65 1.68
N GLN A 103 -2.63 -19.82 0.40
CA GLN A 103 -3.82 -20.60 0.04
C GLN A 103 -3.68 -22.08 0.33
N THR A 104 -2.46 -22.61 0.21
CA THR A 104 -2.17 -24.02 0.53
C THR A 104 -2.31 -24.28 2.03
N ALA A 105 -1.74 -23.40 2.87
CA ALA A 105 -1.80 -23.52 4.32
C ALA A 105 -3.17 -23.09 4.90
N HIS A 106 -3.79 -22.09 4.29
CA HIS A 106 -5.01 -21.47 4.74
C HIS A 106 -5.93 -21.19 3.54
N PRO A 107 -6.83 -22.14 3.19
CA PRO A 107 -7.76 -21.97 2.08
C PRO A 107 -8.51 -20.63 2.14
N ASP A 108 -8.82 -20.12 0.95
CA ASP A 108 -9.48 -18.83 0.70
C ASP A 108 -8.67 -17.58 1.07
N THR A 109 -7.41 -17.71 1.52
CA THR A 109 -6.57 -16.54 1.80
C THR A 109 -6.40 -15.69 0.55
N GLN A 110 -6.61 -14.39 0.68
CA GLN A 110 -6.39 -13.42 -0.38
C GLN A 110 -5.46 -12.34 0.15
N ILE A 111 -4.30 -12.21 -0.49
CA ILE A 111 -3.34 -11.17 -0.15
C ILE A 111 -3.82 -9.84 -0.75
N ARG A 112 -4.11 -8.88 0.13
CA ARG A 112 -4.44 -7.50 -0.27
C ARG A 112 -3.20 -6.62 -0.13
N VAL A 113 -2.67 -6.16 -1.26
CA VAL A 113 -1.63 -5.13 -1.28
C VAL A 113 -2.30 -3.76 -1.14
N LEU A 114 -1.76 -2.90 -0.29
CA LEU A 114 -2.22 -1.54 -0.06
C LEU A 114 -1.43 -0.59 -0.98
N ASP A 115 -0.42 0.11 -0.46
CA ASP A 115 0.45 0.97 -1.25
C ASP A 115 1.73 0.22 -1.66
N ALA A 116 2.23 0.47 -2.87
CA ALA A 116 3.41 -0.20 -3.40
C ALA A 116 4.39 0.78 -4.04
N GLY A 117 4.09 1.32 -5.21
CA GLY A 117 5.02 2.18 -5.93
C GLY A 117 4.45 2.75 -7.23
N PHE A 118 5.06 3.83 -7.71
CA PHE A 118 4.71 4.47 -8.97
C PHE A 118 5.33 3.75 -10.19
N PRO A 119 4.73 3.91 -11.40
CA PRO A 119 5.16 3.19 -12.59
C PRO A 119 6.55 3.58 -13.11
N PHE A 120 7.02 4.80 -12.84
CA PHE A 120 8.26 5.33 -13.41
C PHE A 120 9.16 5.97 -12.36
N LEU A 121 10.45 6.13 -12.72
CA LEU A 121 11.46 6.89 -11.98
C LEU A 121 11.69 6.42 -10.54
N SER A 122 12.76 5.64 -10.32
CA SER A 122 13.20 5.34 -8.95
C SER A 122 13.64 6.62 -8.23
N GLY A 123 13.31 6.74 -6.95
CA GLY A 123 13.57 7.95 -6.14
C GLY A 123 12.46 9.00 -6.20
N PHE A 124 11.37 8.77 -6.96
CA PHE A 124 10.22 9.66 -6.93
C PHE A 124 9.49 9.53 -5.58
N PRO A 125 9.27 10.63 -4.83
CA PRO A 125 8.72 10.56 -3.49
C PRO A 125 7.26 10.10 -3.51
N LEU A 126 6.96 9.04 -2.77
CA LEU A 126 5.60 8.53 -2.60
C LEU A 126 5.11 8.94 -1.21
N LEU A 127 4.30 10.01 -1.14
CA LEU A 127 3.72 10.43 0.14
C LEU A 127 2.50 9.57 0.53
N PRO A 128 2.35 9.18 1.80
CA PRO A 128 3.28 9.39 2.91
C PRO A 128 4.41 8.34 3.02
N HIS A 129 4.34 7.23 2.27
CA HIS A 129 5.29 6.11 2.31
C HIS A 129 6.61 6.41 1.58
N LEU A 130 7.41 7.34 2.11
CA LEU A 130 8.60 7.87 1.43
C LEU A 130 9.63 6.82 0.98
N SER A 131 9.67 5.65 1.63
CA SER A 131 10.57 4.56 1.24
C SER A 131 10.12 3.82 -0.02
N HIS A 132 8.88 3.98 -0.48
CA HIS A 132 8.28 3.28 -1.63
C HIS A 132 8.66 3.90 -2.98
N ASP A 133 9.88 4.43 -3.08
CA ASP A 133 10.38 5.17 -4.23
C ASP A 133 11.10 4.27 -5.25
N ASP A 134 11.43 3.04 -4.88
CA ASP A 134 12.23 2.09 -5.66
C ASP A 134 11.47 0.81 -6.04
N GLY A 135 10.17 0.72 -5.71
CA GLY A 135 9.26 -0.40 -5.97
C GLY A 135 9.77 -1.76 -5.50
N LYS A 136 10.71 -1.77 -4.57
CA LYS A 136 11.15 -2.94 -3.81
C LYS A 136 10.33 -3.13 -2.53
N LYS A 137 9.31 -2.30 -2.34
CA LYS A 137 8.51 -2.26 -1.12
C LYS A 137 7.03 -2.31 -1.45
N ALA A 138 6.28 -2.93 -0.56
CA ALA A 138 4.83 -2.93 -0.59
C ALA A 138 4.31 -3.05 0.84
N ASP A 139 3.11 -2.54 1.04
CA ASP A 139 2.36 -2.77 2.27
C ASP A 139 1.28 -3.80 1.97
N ILE A 140 1.14 -4.81 2.81
CA ILE A 140 0.06 -5.79 2.73
C ILE A 140 -0.85 -5.67 3.95
N ALA A 141 -2.16 -5.78 3.72
CA ALA A 141 -3.13 -5.70 4.80
C ALA A 141 -2.98 -6.88 5.78
N LEU A 142 -3.27 -6.62 7.05
CA LEU A 142 -3.48 -7.67 8.04
C LEU A 142 -4.72 -8.51 7.72
N PHE A 143 -4.75 -9.75 8.21
CA PHE A 143 -5.89 -10.66 8.02
C PHE A 143 -6.86 -10.56 9.19
N TYR A 144 -8.16 -10.58 8.91
CA TYR A 144 -9.19 -10.38 9.92
C TYR A 144 -10.26 -11.46 9.93
N ARG A 145 -10.87 -11.67 11.09
CA ARG A 145 -12.06 -12.49 11.31
C ARG A 145 -13.22 -11.61 11.76
N ASN A 146 -14.42 -12.01 11.42
CA ASN A 146 -15.63 -11.37 11.95
C ASN A 146 -15.93 -11.84 13.40
N ALA A 147 -16.95 -11.26 14.01
CA ALA A 147 -17.41 -11.61 15.36
C ALA A 147 -17.80 -13.10 15.55
N ARG A 148 -18.05 -13.85 14.47
CA ARG A 148 -18.31 -15.30 14.50
C ARG A 148 -17.03 -16.14 14.34
N GLY A 149 -15.86 -15.52 14.29
CA GLY A 149 -14.57 -16.17 14.10
C GLY A 149 -14.28 -16.59 12.66
N ALA A 150 -15.12 -16.25 11.69
CA ALA A 150 -14.88 -16.59 10.29
C ALA A 150 -13.97 -15.56 9.61
N TYR A 151 -12.97 -16.05 8.87
CA TYR A 151 -12.03 -15.25 8.08
C TYR A 151 -12.77 -14.38 7.03
N LEU A 152 -12.20 -13.21 6.73
CA LEU A 152 -12.73 -12.22 5.81
C LEU A 152 -11.80 -12.04 4.59
N PRO A 153 -12.04 -12.77 3.48
CA PRO A 153 -11.17 -12.75 2.31
C PRO A 153 -10.98 -11.36 1.70
N GLY A 154 -9.72 -10.92 1.62
CA GLY A 154 -9.31 -9.73 0.88
C GLY A 154 -9.88 -8.41 1.42
N ARG A 155 -10.49 -8.43 2.62
CA ARG A 155 -11.08 -7.28 3.29
C ARG A 155 -10.08 -6.59 4.19
N THR A 156 -10.18 -5.27 4.24
CA THR A 156 -9.41 -4.40 5.13
C THR A 156 -10.32 -3.82 6.18
N ARG A 157 -9.79 -3.62 7.41
CA ARG A 157 -10.59 -3.11 8.54
C ARG A 157 -11.03 -1.65 8.37
N SER A 158 -10.24 -0.87 7.63
CA SER A 158 -10.61 0.48 7.15
C SER A 158 -10.80 0.51 5.63
N PRO A 159 -11.50 1.54 5.08
CA PRO A 159 -11.80 1.63 3.64
C PRO A 159 -10.56 1.63 2.72
N ILE A 160 -9.42 2.16 3.20
CA ILE A 160 -8.18 2.21 2.43
C ILE A 160 -7.10 1.26 2.96
N GLY A 161 -7.37 0.53 4.05
CA GLY A 161 -6.44 -0.40 4.68
C GLY A 161 -5.42 0.22 5.65
N TYR A 162 -5.50 1.52 5.90
CA TYR A 162 -4.68 2.23 6.88
C TYR A 162 -5.54 2.86 7.99
N PHE A 163 -4.92 3.24 9.11
CA PHE A 163 -5.49 3.96 10.25
C PHE A 163 -6.44 3.16 11.17
N ALA A 164 -6.70 1.88 10.86
CA ALA A 164 -7.39 0.96 11.77
C ALA A 164 -6.34 0.13 12.52
N PHE A 165 -5.78 0.72 13.57
CA PHE A 165 -4.64 0.17 14.29
C PHE A 165 -5.06 -0.98 15.22
N GLU A 166 -4.24 -2.01 15.26
CA GLU A 166 -4.22 -2.96 16.36
C GLU A 166 -3.58 -2.28 17.57
N GLN A 167 -4.40 -1.96 18.58
CA GLN A 167 -3.91 -1.23 19.74
C GLN A 167 -3.08 -2.14 20.67
N GLY A 168 -1.99 -1.57 21.19
CA GLY A 168 -1.06 -2.28 22.06
C GLY A 168 -0.03 -1.34 22.69
N PRO A 169 0.83 -1.86 23.58
CA PRO A 169 1.87 -1.06 24.22
C PRO A 169 2.84 -0.48 23.18
N THR A 170 3.36 0.71 23.48
CA THR A 170 4.39 1.37 22.69
C THR A 170 5.53 1.87 23.56
N GLU A 171 6.76 1.73 23.07
CA GLU A 171 7.97 2.29 23.69
C GLU A 171 8.26 3.72 23.19
N CYS A 172 7.42 4.26 22.31
CA CYS A 172 7.61 5.57 21.72
C CYS A 172 7.01 6.67 22.58
N GLU A 173 7.83 7.65 22.93
CA GLU A 173 7.36 8.87 23.59
C GLU A 173 6.38 9.63 22.70
N SER A 174 5.31 10.16 23.33
CA SER A 174 4.42 11.10 22.67
C SER A 174 5.17 12.39 22.36
N ARG A 175 5.09 12.83 21.10
CA ARG A 175 5.77 14.03 20.61
C ARG A 175 4.82 14.87 19.75
N PRO A 176 4.87 16.21 19.87
CA PRO A 176 4.10 17.08 18.99
C PRO A 176 4.56 16.89 17.54
N MET A 177 3.61 16.96 16.59
CA MET A 177 3.86 16.79 15.15
C MET A 177 4.49 15.45 14.76
N SER A 178 4.21 14.39 15.53
CA SER A 178 4.62 13.03 15.18
C SER A 178 3.81 12.51 13.98
N LEU A 179 4.45 11.67 13.16
CA LEU A 179 3.78 10.85 12.12
C LEU A 179 3.20 9.55 12.71
N ARG A 180 3.42 9.28 14.00
CA ARG A 180 2.87 8.13 14.73
C ARG A 180 1.53 8.49 15.34
N TRP A 181 0.53 8.69 14.48
CA TRP A 181 -0.82 8.98 14.94
C TRP A 181 -1.42 7.76 15.64
N ASP A 182 -2.11 7.99 16.77
CA ASP A 182 -2.86 6.94 17.46
C ASP A 182 -4.32 6.87 16.99
N LEU A 183 -4.90 8.03 16.70
CA LEU A 183 -6.28 8.16 16.26
C LEU A 183 -7.27 7.43 17.19
N ASP A 184 -6.99 7.37 18.50
CA ASP A 184 -7.80 6.66 19.50
C ASP A 184 -9.29 6.96 19.41
N ALA A 185 -9.63 8.24 19.26
CA ALA A 185 -11.02 8.68 19.14
C ALA A 185 -11.73 8.16 17.88
N LEU A 186 -10.98 7.76 16.85
CA LEU A 186 -11.50 7.18 15.61
C LEU A 186 -11.47 5.65 15.61
N GLN A 187 -10.68 4.99 16.45
CA GLN A 187 -10.64 3.52 16.44
C GLN A 187 -12.01 2.85 16.62
N PRO A 188 -12.95 3.37 17.43
CA PRO A 188 -14.29 2.78 17.58
C PRO A 188 -15.18 2.87 16.33
N ILE A 189 -14.85 3.69 15.31
CA ILE A 189 -15.67 3.78 14.08
C ILE A 189 -15.39 2.63 13.11
N TRP A 190 -14.30 1.89 13.30
CA TRP A 190 -13.94 0.77 12.45
C TRP A 190 -14.74 -0.48 12.78
N ALA A 191 -14.78 -1.40 11.83
CA ALA A 191 -15.48 -2.65 12.05
C ALA A 191 -14.86 -3.42 13.23
N ASP A 192 -15.74 -3.98 14.08
CA ASP A 192 -15.37 -4.83 15.21
C ASP A 192 -14.96 -6.22 14.72
N TRP A 193 -13.78 -6.26 14.10
CA TRP A 193 -13.14 -7.45 13.58
C TRP A 193 -11.92 -7.78 14.44
N THR A 194 -11.67 -9.07 14.61
CA THR A 194 -10.52 -9.57 15.35
C THR A 194 -9.39 -9.91 14.40
N LEU A 195 -8.15 -9.59 14.76
CA LEU A 195 -7.00 -9.99 13.97
C LEU A 195 -6.94 -11.51 13.86
N ASP A 196 -6.78 -12.02 12.64
CA ASP A 196 -6.44 -13.42 12.41
C ASP A 196 -4.94 -13.61 12.65
N GLU A 197 -4.57 -13.73 13.93
CA GLU A 197 -3.17 -13.88 14.35
C GLU A 197 -2.52 -15.12 13.73
N SER A 198 -3.27 -16.21 13.55
CA SER A 198 -2.73 -17.44 12.94
C SER A 198 -2.34 -17.23 11.49
N ARG A 199 -3.23 -16.65 10.65
CA ARG A 199 -2.90 -16.36 9.24
C ARG A 199 -1.82 -15.28 9.12
N THR A 200 -1.88 -14.25 9.95
CA THR A 200 -0.90 -13.16 9.96
C THR A 200 0.48 -13.66 10.34
N ARG A 201 0.60 -14.47 11.39
CA ARG A 201 1.85 -15.13 11.80
C ARG A 201 2.40 -16.01 10.68
N HIS A 202 1.56 -16.85 10.07
CA HIS A 202 2.00 -17.75 9.00
C HIS A 202 2.54 -16.98 7.77
N ALA A 203 1.89 -15.89 7.37
CA ALA A 203 2.37 -15.02 6.30
C ALA A 203 3.74 -14.40 6.64
N LEU A 204 3.92 -13.94 7.88
CA LEU A 204 5.20 -13.39 8.35
C LEU A 204 6.31 -14.44 8.42
N GLU A 205 5.99 -15.68 8.76
CA GLU A 205 6.92 -16.82 8.76
C GLU A 205 7.37 -17.17 7.34
N LEU A 206 6.43 -17.28 6.39
CA LEU A 206 6.72 -17.50 4.97
C LEU A 206 7.63 -16.39 4.42
N LEU A 207 7.23 -15.13 4.59
CA LEU A 207 8.02 -13.97 4.18
C LEU A 207 9.40 -13.93 4.84
N SER A 208 9.48 -14.28 6.13
CA SER A 208 10.76 -14.33 6.85
C SER A 208 11.68 -15.43 6.32
N SER A 209 11.14 -16.57 5.89
CA SER A 209 11.91 -17.68 5.33
C SER A 209 12.39 -17.40 3.91
N ASP A 210 11.72 -16.52 3.17
CA ASP A 210 12.07 -16.19 1.78
C ASP A 210 13.42 -15.45 1.69
N PRO A 211 14.44 -15.99 0.98
CA PRO A 211 15.76 -15.36 0.87
C PRO A 211 15.75 -14.01 0.12
N ARG A 212 14.69 -13.72 -0.66
CA ARG A 212 14.52 -12.45 -1.39
C ARG A 212 14.10 -11.29 -0.49
N ILE A 213 13.46 -11.59 0.65
CA ILE A 213 13.06 -10.58 1.64
C ILE A 213 14.28 -10.10 2.43
N ASP A 214 14.45 -8.78 2.48
CA ASP A 214 15.44 -8.10 3.33
C ASP A 214 14.84 -7.73 4.69
N ARG A 215 13.67 -7.08 4.68
CA ARG A 215 13.05 -6.50 5.88
C ARG A 215 11.54 -6.63 5.84
N LEU A 216 10.97 -6.81 7.03
CA LEU A 216 9.55 -6.73 7.31
C LEU A 216 9.38 -5.75 8.47
N PHE A 217 8.43 -4.81 8.38
CA PHE A 217 8.09 -3.96 9.53
C PHE A 217 6.73 -4.30 10.11
N LEU A 218 6.72 -4.36 11.44
CA LEU A 218 5.56 -4.64 12.28
C LEU A 218 5.80 -3.99 13.66
N GLU A 219 4.75 -3.54 14.32
CA GLU A 219 4.88 -3.03 15.69
C GLU A 219 5.34 -4.13 16.68
N PRO A 220 6.15 -3.77 17.70
CA PRO A 220 6.72 -4.74 18.65
C PRO A 220 5.65 -5.57 19.36
N HIS A 221 4.54 -4.94 19.78
CA HIS A 221 3.49 -5.64 20.50
C HIS A 221 2.81 -6.73 19.66
N LEU A 222 2.71 -6.55 18.34
CA LEU A 222 2.18 -7.57 17.43
C LEU A 222 3.17 -8.72 17.24
N LYS A 223 4.46 -8.39 17.14
CA LYS A 223 5.54 -9.38 17.08
C LYS A 223 5.56 -10.26 18.32
N ASP A 224 5.38 -9.67 19.50
CA ASP A 224 5.35 -10.38 20.78
C ASP A 224 4.06 -11.19 20.94
N ARG A 225 2.90 -10.59 20.64
CA ARG A 225 1.58 -11.26 20.69
C ARG A 225 1.53 -12.52 19.82
N MET A 226 2.18 -12.48 18.65
CA MET A 226 2.26 -13.60 17.72
C MET A 226 3.53 -14.45 17.88
N ASP A 227 4.38 -14.21 18.90
CA ASP A 227 5.62 -14.96 19.17
C ASP A 227 6.52 -15.15 17.94
N ILE A 228 6.79 -14.03 17.24
CA ILE A 228 7.60 -14.01 16.03
C ILE A 228 9.07 -13.75 16.38
N THR A 229 9.95 -14.69 16.02
CA THR A 229 11.37 -14.67 16.41
C THR A 229 12.33 -14.28 15.28
N SER A 230 11.84 -14.13 14.05
CA SER A 230 12.65 -13.78 12.88
C SER A 230 13.34 -12.41 13.02
N SER A 231 14.64 -12.36 12.71
CA SER A 231 15.43 -11.11 12.70
C SER A 231 15.13 -10.20 11.50
N LYS A 232 14.35 -10.68 10.51
CA LYS A 232 13.84 -9.86 9.39
C LYS A 232 12.64 -9.03 9.79
N VAL A 233 11.87 -9.46 10.81
CA VAL A 233 10.73 -8.69 11.35
C VAL A 233 11.26 -7.71 12.38
N ARG A 234 11.19 -6.43 12.02
CA ARG A 234 11.85 -5.34 12.76
C ARG A 234 10.86 -4.24 13.09
N PHE A 235 11.17 -3.52 14.15
CA PHE A 235 10.50 -2.26 14.42
C PHE A 235 11.07 -1.16 13.53
N GLN A 236 10.21 -0.39 12.87
CA GLN A 236 10.57 0.73 11.99
C GLN A 236 11.09 1.95 12.76
N GLY A 237 10.92 1.98 14.08
CA GLY A 237 11.37 3.07 14.97
C GLY A 237 10.33 4.17 15.19
N CYS A 238 10.53 4.96 16.24
CA CYS A 238 9.57 5.95 16.73
C CYS A 238 9.41 7.22 15.87
N ARG A 239 10.04 7.29 14.69
CA ARG A 239 9.94 8.45 13.76
C ARG A 239 9.17 8.14 12.48
N ALA A 240 8.77 6.90 12.27
CA ALA A 240 7.93 6.48 11.15
C ALA A 240 6.51 6.17 11.65
N ALA A 241 5.52 6.23 10.76
CA ALA A 241 4.14 5.82 11.04
C ALA A 241 4.09 4.40 11.62
N ARG A 242 3.00 4.09 12.34
CA ARG A 242 2.81 2.77 12.95
C ARG A 242 2.59 1.71 11.88
N HIS A 243 2.98 0.48 12.19
CA HIS A 243 2.81 -0.71 11.33
C HIS A 243 2.04 -1.80 12.09
N ASP A 244 0.89 -1.39 12.64
CA ASP A 244 -0.07 -2.24 13.33
C ASP A 244 -1.46 -2.21 12.67
N ASP A 245 -1.56 -1.65 11.47
CA ASP A 245 -2.70 -1.75 10.53
C ASP A 245 -2.33 -2.50 9.23
N HIS A 246 -1.03 -2.70 8.98
CA HIS A 246 -0.48 -3.42 7.81
C HIS A 246 0.89 -4.04 8.13
N ILE A 247 1.37 -4.90 7.23
CA ILE A 247 2.75 -5.41 7.20
C ILE A 247 3.47 -4.71 6.06
N HIS A 248 4.58 -4.03 6.36
CA HIS A 248 5.47 -3.51 5.32
C HIS A 248 6.48 -4.58 4.92
N ILE A 249 6.68 -4.79 3.63
CA ILE A 249 7.62 -5.76 3.08
C ILE A 249 8.65 -5.07 2.19
N GLN A 250 9.90 -5.52 2.27
CA GLN A 250 11.00 -5.06 1.42
C GLN A 250 11.83 -6.23 0.90
N VAL A 251 12.05 -6.27 -0.41
CA VAL A 251 13.03 -7.16 -1.06
C VAL A 251 14.42 -6.52 -1.16
N ARG A 252 15.43 -7.36 -1.37
CA ARG A 252 16.85 -6.95 -1.51
C ARG A 252 17.11 -6.04 -2.71
#